data_AF-A0A3B4WQE0-F1
#
_entry.id   AF-A0A3B4WQE0-F1
#
_cell.length_a   1.000
_cell.length_b   1.000
_cell.length_c   1.000
_cell.angle_alpha   90.00
_cell.angle_beta   90.00
_cell.angle_gamma   90.00
#
_symmetry.space_group_name_H-M   'P 1'
#
loop_
_entity.id
_entity.type
_entity.pdbx_description
1 polymer ?
#
loop_
_entity_poly.entity_id
_entity_poly.type
_entity_poly.pdbx_seq_one_letter_code
_entity_poly.pdbx_strand_id
1 'polypeptide(L)'
;MCCRLRCLVKQLERGEASVVDLKKNLEYAASFLENLYIEETRRLVDTEDELRDIQSESVPSEVRDWLASTFTRQRGLMLRRNEDKPRFRSIVHAVQAGIFVERMYRRTSNMAGFSYPPNVISELKHVDMWSFDVFGLNVASGDHALKFVFYELLTRYDLINRFKVPISALISFVDSLEVGYSKHKNPYHNLMHAADVTQTIHYLLLKTGIVVSLVLG
;
A
#
# COMPACT_ATOMS: atom_id res chain seq x y z
N MET A 1 4.47 9.01 -22.95
CA MET A 1 5.52 9.74 -23.69
C MET A 1 6.31 8.84 -24.63
N CYS A 2 6.99 7.81 -24.13
CA CYS A 2 7.86 6.92 -24.93
C CYS A 2 7.17 6.26 -26.12
N CYS A 3 5.91 5.82 -26.01
CA CYS A 3 5.20 5.21 -27.13
C CYS A 3 4.92 6.20 -28.27
N ARG A 4 4.68 7.48 -27.96
CA ARG A 4 4.43 8.53 -28.95
C ARG A 4 5.71 8.92 -29.69
N LEU A 5 6.82 9.10 -28.99
CA LEU A 5 8.13 9.38 -29.60
C LEU A 5 8.60 8.21 -30.47
N ARG A 6 8.45 6.96 -30.02
CA ARG A 6 8.78 5.78 -30.82
C ARG A 6 7.89 5.64 -32.07
N CYS A 7 6.64 6.08 -32.00
CA CYS A 7 5.74 6.11 -33.16
C CYS A 7 6.19 7.17 -34.18
N LEU A 8 6.55 8.36 -33.72
CA LEU A 8 7.11 9.43 -34.56
C LEU A 8 8.41 9.04 -35.24
N VAL A 9 9.33 8.37 -34.54
CA VAL A 9 10.58 7.85 -35.14
C VAL A 9 10.27 6.90 -36.30
N LYS A 10 9.32 5.96 -36.10
CA LYS A 10 8.90 5.04 -37.17
C LYS A 10 8.24 5.74 -38.34
N GLN A 11 7.48 6.82 -38.10
CA GLN A 11 6.87 7.61 -39.17
C GLN A 11 7.92 8.43 -39.93
N LEU A 12 8.94 8.94 -39.23
CA LEU A 12 10.06 9.67 -39.82
C LEU A 12 10.90 8.76 -40.72
N GLU A 13 11.23 7.55 -40.25
CA GLU A 13 11.95 6.53 -41.02
C GLU A 13 11.20 6.12 -42.31
N ARG A 14 9.87 6.22 -42.30
CA ARG A 14 9.01 5.91 -43.46
C ARG A 14 8.72 7.12 -44.35
N GLY A 15 9.18 8.32 -43.98
CA GLY A 15 8.87 9.56 -44.70
C GLY A 15 7.40 10.03 -44.57
N GLU A 16 6.65 9.46 -43.64
CA GLU A 16 5.22 9.72 -43.43
C GLU A 16 4.97 10.75 -42.30
N ALA A 17 6.04 11.28 -41.70
CA ALA A 17 5.93 12.19 -40.57
C ALA A 17 5.47 13.60 -41.00
N SER A 18 4.32 14.02 -40.48
CA SER A 18 3.85 15.41 -40.57
C SER A 18 4.78 16.35 -39.80
N VAL A 19 5.27 17.40 -40.47
CA VAL A 19 6.13 18.44 -39.87
C VAL A 19 5.43 19.14 -38.70
N VAL A 20 4.11 19.33 -38.80
CA VAL A 20 3.30 19.95 -37.75
C VAL A 20 3.24 19.07 -36.51
N ASP A 21 3.03 17.76 -36.70
CA ASP A 21 3.01 16.81 -35.59
C ASP A 21 4.38 16.62 -34.98
N LEU A 22 5.44 16.61 -35.80
CA LEU A 22 6.82 16.54 -35.32
C LEU A 22 7.15 17.72 -34.41
N LYS A 23 6.85 18.94 -34.87
CA LYS A 23 7.05 20.17 -34.08
C LYS A 23 6.30 20.11 -32.74
N LYS A 24 5.00 19.79 -32.77
CA LYS A 24 4.17 19.73 -31.55
C LYS A 24 4.67 18.69 -30.54
N ASN A 25 5.11 17.52 -31.01
CA ASN A 25 5.59 16.47 -30.11
C ASN A 25 6.99 16.76 -29.57
N LEU A 26 7.85 17.45 -30.33
CA LEU A 26 9.16 17.92 -29.86
C LEU A 26 9.02 19.04 -28.83
N GLU A 27 8.14 20.02 -29.04
CA GLU A 27 7.85 21.09 -28.08
C GLU A 27 7.30 20.52 -26.77
N TYR A 28 6.38 19.54 -26.85
CA TYR A 28 5.88 18.83 -25.69
C TYR A 28 6.99 18.03 -24.97
N ALA A 29 7.93 17.44 -25.72
CA ALA A 29 9.07 16.73 -25.15
C ALA A 29 10.06 17.65 -24.44
N ALA A 30 10.38 18.79 -25.05
CA ALA A 30 11.21 19.82 -24.44
C ALA A 30 10.58 20.33 -23.15
N SER A 31 9.30 20.75 -23.18
CA SER A 31 8.60 21.26 -22.00
C SER A 31 8.50 20.23 -20.86
N PHE A 32 8.28 18.95 -21.19
CA PHE A 32 8.27 17.89 -20.18
C PHE A 32 9.66 17.67 -19.57
N LEU A 33 10.73 17.68 -20.36
CA LEU A 33 12.10 17.54 -19.88
C LEU A 33 12.54 18.74 -19.07
N GLU A 34 12.15 19.96 -19.45
CA GLU A 34 12.36 21.18 -18.68
C GLU A 34 11.65 21.12 -17.33
N ASN A 35 10.40 20.66 -17.30
CA ASN A 35 9.66 20.47 -16.04
C ASN A 35 10.32 19.42 -15.14
N LEU A 36 10.76 18.28 -15.70
CA LEU A 36 11.50 17.27 -14.94
C LEU A 36 12.83 17.81 -14.42
N TYR A 37 13.56 18.57 -15.23
CA TYR A 37 14.80 19.22 -14.83
C TYR A 37 14.57 20.25 -13.72
N ILE A 38 13.53 21.08 -13.81
CA ILE A 38 13.15 22.04 -12.77
C ILE A 38 12.71 21.32 -11.50
N GLU A 39 11.94 20.24 -11.59
CA GLU A 39 11.51 19.46 -10.42
C GLU A 39 12.68 18.74 -9.75
N GLU A 40 13.61 18.19 -10.53
CA GLU A 40 14.84 17.57 -10.04
C GLU A 40 15.79 18.61 -9.43
N THR A 41 15.93 19.77 -10.06
CA THR A 41 16.75 20.89 -9.54
C THR A 41 16.11 21.49 -8.30
N ARG A 42 14.78 21.65 -8.23
CA ARG A 42 14.08 22.07 -7.01
C ARG A 42 14.28 21.07 -5.88
N ARG A 43 14.18 19.77 -6.14
CA ARG A 43 14.47 18.75 -5.11
C ARG A 43 15.91 18.85 -4.62
N LEU A 44 16.89 19.00 -5.53
CA LEU A 44 18.30 19.13 -5.15
C LEU A 44 18.58 20.43 -4.37
N VAL A 45 17.95 21.54 -4.75
CA VAL A 45 18.11 22.83 -4.08
C VAL A 45 17.37 22.88 -2.74
N ASP A 46 16.16 22.33 -2.62
CA ASP A 46 15.44 22.20 -1.32
C ASP A 46 16.20 21.29 -0.36
N THR A 47 16.80 20.20 -0.84
CA THR A 47 17.56 19.30 0.04
C THR A 47 18.84 19.98 0.55
N GLU A 48 19.47 20.86 -0.25
CA GLU A 48 20.62 21.63 0.21
C GLU A 48 20.26 22.82 1.10
N ASP A 49 19.14 23.52 0.85
CA ASP A 49 18.75 24.70 1.65
C ASP A 49 18.06 24.34 2.98
N GLU A 50 17.18 23.32 3.03
CA GLU A 50 16.55 22.93 4.31
C GLU A 50 17.54 22.25 5.29
N LEU A 51 18.69 21.76 4.80
CA LEU A 51 19.76 21.19 5.63
C LEU A 51 20.83 22.20 6.07
N ARG A 52 20.86 23.41 5.48
CA ARG A 52 21.84 24.46 5.83
C ARG A 52 21.47 25.22 7.12
N ASP A 53 20.19 25.26 7.47
CA ASP A 53 19.69 25.99 8.65
C ASP A 53 19.56 25.13 9.92
N ILE A 54 19.72 23.80 9.83
CA ILE A 54 19.87 22.96 11.02
C ILE A 54 21.30 23.14 11.50
N GLN A 55 21.51 23.74 12.68
CA GLN A 55 22.81 23.75 13.36
C GLN A 55 23.31 22.31 13.48
N SER A 56 24.16 21.91 12.53
CA SER A 56 24.65 20.55 12.31
C SER A 56 25.32 19.96 13.56
N GLU A 57 25.79 20.81 14.48
CA GLU A 57 26.40 20.39 15.74
C GLU A 57 25.41 19.83 16.79
N SER A 58 24.11 20.02 16.59
CA SER A 58 23.08 19.57 17.56
C SER A 58 22.64 18.11 17.40
N VAL A 59 22.96 17.47 16.27
CA VAL A 59 22.53 16.10 15.96
C VAL A 59 23.76 15.20 15.78
N PRO A 60 23.90 14.11 16.56
CA PRO A 60 25.00 13.17 16.41
C PRO A 60 25.12 12.64 14.98
N SER A 61 26.35 12.44 14.50
CA SER A 61 26.62 11.96 13.14
C SER A 61 25.93 10.63 12.83
N GLU A 62 25.84 9.74 13.83
CA GLU A 62 25.17 8.45 13.69
C GLU A 62 23.68 8.59 13.35
N VAL A 63 23.02 9.58 13.93
CA VAL A 63 21.60 9.86 13.68
C VAL A 63 21.43 10.43 12.27
N ARG A 64 22.32 11.34 11.84
CA ARG A 64 22.28 11.89 10.48
C ARG A 64 22.53 10.82 9.42
N ASP A 65 23.54 9.99 9.63
CA ASP A 65 23.89 8.90 8.71
C ASP A 65 22.77 7.85 8.64
N TRP A 66 22.15 7.55 9.78
CA TRP A 66 20.96 6.68 9.83
C TRP A 66 19.77 7.30 9.09
N LEU A 67 19.48 8.59 9.30
CA LEU A 67 18.40 9.30 8.60
C LEU A 67 18.63 9.32 7.08
N ALA A 68 19.85 9.64 6.65
CA ALA A 68 20.20 9.65 5.23
C ALA A 68 20.09 8.24 4.62
N SER A 69 20.66 7.23 5.26
CA SER A 69 20.60 5.85 4.75
C SER A 69 19.18 5.27 4.71
N THR A 70 18.31 5.67 5.64
CA THR A 70 16.93 5.19 5.74
C THR A 70 15.96 5.94 4.84
N PHE A 71 16.04 7.27 4.76
CA PHE A 71 15.03 8.13 4.13
C PHE A 71 15.48 8.84 2.84
N THR A 72 16.79 9.00 2.58
CA THR A 72 17.28 9.78 1.41
C THR A 72 17.88 8.93 0.30
N ARG A 73 18.04 7.61 0.50
CA ARG A 73 18.59 6.72 -0.52
C ARG A 73 17.73 6.74 -1.79
N GLN A 74 18.19 7.45 -2.83
CA GLN A 74 17.71 7.31 -4.19
C GLN A 74 17.73 5.83 -4.58
N ARG A 75 16.56 5.21 -4.77
CA ARG A 75 16.42 3.88 -5.39
C ARG A 75 16.72 3.94 -6.89
N GLY A 76 17.89 4.45 -7.27
CA GLY A 76 18.47 4.26 -8.58
C GLY A 76 19.44 3.09 -8.53
N LEU A 77 19.17 2.04 -9.31
CA LEU A 77 20.17 1.05 -9.75
C LEU A 77 20.69 0.05 -8.70
N MET A 78 19.80 -0.79 -8.16
CA MET A 78 20.17 -2.20 -7.91
C MET A 78 19.63 -3.06 -9.04
N LEU A 79 20.51 -3.32 -10.00
CA LEU A 79 20.36 -4.36 -11.01
C LEU A 79 20.16 -5.73 -10.35
N ARG A 80 19.15 -6.44 -10.85
CA ARG A 80 18.83 -7.88 -10.75
C ARG A 80 18.19 -8.40 -9.46
N ARG A 81 16.89 -8.69 -9.59
CA ARG A 81 16.39 -10.06 -9.38
C ARG A 81 15.52 -10.42 -10.58
N ASN A 82 15.84 -11.51 -11.26
CA ASN A 82 15.08 -11.99 -12.42
C ASN A 82 13.60 -12.10 -12.06
N GLU A 83 12.75 -11.39 -12.80
CA GLU A 83 11.32 -11.67 -12.84
C GLU A 83 11.10 -13.03 -13.49
N ASP A 84 10.85 -14.06 -12.69
CA ASP A 84 10.39 -15.34 -13.18
C ASP A 84 8.98 -15.17 -13.76
N LYS A 85 8.91 -15.10 -15.09
CA LYS A 85 7.66 -15.16 -15.86
C LYS A 85 6.83 -16.36 -15.38
N PRO A 86 5.55 -16.19 -14.98
CA PRO A 86 4.76 -17.27 -14.40
C PRO A 86 4.63 -18.42 -15.40
N ARG A 87 5.17 -19.58 -15.03
CA ARG A 87 5.13 -20.78 -15.89
C ARG A 87 3.72 -21.36 -15.90
N PHE A 88 3.30 -21.95 -17.02
CA PHE A 88 1.97 -22.57 -17.18
C PHE A 88 1.54 -23.49 -16.01
N ARG A 89 2.50 -24.16 -15.34
CA ARG A 89 2.24 -24.96 -14.13
C ARG A 89 1.75 -24.14 -12.93
N SER A 90 2.27 -22.92 -12.69
CA SER A 90 1.78 -22.04 -11.61
C SER A 90 0.38 -21.52 -11.89
N ILE A 91 0.04 -21.32 -13.16
CA ILE A 91 -1.31 -20.98 -13.61
C ILE A 91 -2.26 -22.15 -13.33
N VAL A 92 -1.87 -23.39 -13.68
CA VAL A 92 -2.67 -24.59 -13.41
C VAL A 92 -2.90 -24.79 -11.91
N HIS A 93 -1.88 -24.62 -11.07
CA HIS A 93 -2.04 -24.71 -9.61
C HIS A 93 -2.95 -23.61 -9.05
N ALA A 94 -2.86 -22.38 -9.57
CA ALA A 94 -3.76 -21.29 -9.18
C ALA A 94 -5.21 -21.55 -9.61
N VAL A 95 -5.43 -22.13 -10.80
CA VAL A 95 -6.76 -22.52 -11.29
C VAL A 95 -7.32 -23.68 -10.48
N GLN A 96 -6.52 -24.71 -10.17
CA GLN A 96 -6.95 -25.83 -9.34
C GLN A 96 -7.29 -25.40 -7.91
N ALA A 97 -6.48 -24.50 -7.32
CA ALA A 97 -6.78 -23.88 -6.04
C ALA A 97 -8.07 -23.05 -6.11
N GLY A 98 -8.26 -22.25 -7.16
CA GLY A 98 -9.48 -21.47 -7.39
C GLY A 98 -10.74 -22.33 -7.47
N ILE A 99 -10.69 -23.44 -8.22
CA ILE A 99 -11.81 -24.39 -8.36
C ILE A 99 -12.09 -25.12 -7.04
N PHE A 100 -11.06 -25.48 -6.27
CA PHE A 100 -11.23 -26.12 -4.95
C PHE A 100 -11.87 -25.15 -3.94
N VAL A 101 -11.43 -23.89 -3.92
CA VAL A 101 -12.00 -22.82 -3.09
C VAL A 101 -13.46 -22.53 -3.48
N GLU A 102 -13.77 -22.49 -4.78
CA GLU A 102 -15.15 -22.31 -5.28
C GLU A 102 -16.08 -23.47 -4.85
N ARG A 103 -15.56 -24.70 -4.81
CA ARG A 103 -16.31 -25.89 -4.38
C ARG A 103 -16.54 -25.94 -2.87
N MET A 104 -15.64 -25.37 -2.05
CA MET A 104 -15.87 -25.12 -0.62
C MET A 104 -16.92 -24.02 -0.40
N TYR A 105 -16.89 -22.96 -1.21
CA TYR A 105 -17.79 -21.81 -1.08
C TYR A 105 -19.27 -22.17 -1.25
N ARG A 106 -19.58 -23.19 -2.06
CA ARG A 106 -20.96 -23.68 -2.27
C ARG A 106 -21.57 -24.44 -1.09
N ARG A 107 -20.84 -24.74 -0.01
CA ARG A 107 -21.32 -25.58 1.11
C ARG A 107 -21.52 -24.89 2.45
N THR A 108 -21.27 -23.59 2.59
CA THR A 108 -21.39 -22.95 3.92
C THR A 108 -21.99 -21.55 3.85
N SER A 109 -23.30 -21.49 3.59
CA SER A 109 -24.13 -20.34 3.98
C SER A 109 -24.63 -20.57 5.42
N ASN A 110 -23.77 -20.31 6.40
CA ASN A 110 -24.18 -20.11 7.78
C ASN A 110 -23.85 -18.67 8.15
N MET A 111 -24.88 -17.89 8.46
CA MET A 111 -24.80 -16.51 8.95
C MET A 111 -24.32 -16.45 10.41
N ALA A 112 -23.17 -17.05 10.71
CA ALA A 112 -22.55 -17.02 12.03
C ALA A 112 -21.04 -17.19 11.84
N GLY A 113 -20.21 -16.25 12.29
CA GLY A 113 -18.76 -16.42 12.10
C GLY A 113 -17.82 -15.53 12.90
N PHE A 114 -18.29 -14.41 13.44
CA PHE A 114 -17.40 -13.50 14.16
C PHE A 114 -18.07 -12.98 15.43
N SER A 115 -17.76 -13.62 16.56
CA SER A 115 -18.22 -13.18 17.88
C SER A 115 -17.11 -12.35 18.51
N TYR A 116 -17.44 -11.13 18.92
CA TYR A 116 -16.49 -10.26 19.61
C TYR A 116 -16.52 -10.55 21.11
N PRO A 117 -15.38 -10.92 21.71
CA PRO A 117 -15.26 -10.98 23.16
C PRO A 117 -15.56 -9.62 23.81
N PRO A 118 -16.20 -9.54 24.99
CA PRO A 118 -16.60 -8.27 25.61
C PRO A 118 -15.44 -7.29 25.85
N ASN A 119 -14.26 -7.80 26.19
CA ASN A 119 -13.03 -7.03 26.34
C ASN A 119 -12.58 -6.44 24.99
N VAL A 120 -12.65 -7.20 23.90
CA VAL A 120 -12.35 -6.69 22.55
C VAL A 120 -13.33 -5.59 22.14
N ILE A 121 -14.62 -5.73 22.45
CA ILE A 121 -15.61 -4.68 22.21
C ILE A 121 -15.23 -3.41 22.98
N SER A 122 -14.78 -3.54 24.23
CA SER A 122 -14.36 -2.40 25.05
C SER A 122 -13.24 -1.59 24.40
N GLU A 123 -12.23 -2.28 23.86
CA GLU A 123 -11.12 -1.62 23.17
C GLU A 123 -11.57 -0.96 21.87
N LEU A 124 -12.34 -1.68 21.03
CA LEU A 124 -12.79 -1.19 19.72
C LEU A 124 -13.73 0.02 19.78
N LYS A 125 -14.34 0.33 20.94
CA LYS A 125 -15.08 1.60 21.11
C LYS A 125 -14.23 2.84 20.83
N HIS A 126 -12.92 2.73 20.98
CA HIS A 126 -11.98 3.83 20.81
C HIS A 126 -11.30 3.82 19.42
N VAL A 127 -11.74 2.96 18.49
CA VAL A 127 -11.09 2.78 17.17
C VAL A 127 -11.06 4.04 16.30
N ASP A 128 -11.91 5.04 16.58
CA ASP A 128 -11.91 6.34 15.89
C ASP A 128 -10.99 7.39 16.53
N MET A 129 -10.25 7.01 17.58
CA MET A 129 -9.38 7.91 18.32
C MET A 129 -7.92 7.72 17.91
N TRP A 130 -7.15 8.81 17.93
CA TRP A 130 -5.69 8.74 17.73
C TRP A 130 -5.01 7.98 18.86
N SER A 131 -5.58 8.06 20.06
CA SER A 131 -5.09 7.37 21.27
C SER A 131 -5.62 5.93 21.38
N PHE A 132 -5.99 5.29 20.26
CA PHE A 132 -6.45 3.91 20.27
C PHE A 132 -5.33 2.99 20.76
N ASP A 133 -5.63 2.16 21.77
CA ASP A 133 -4.64 1.24 22.34
C ASP A 133 -4.64 -0.10 21.61
N VAL A 134 -3.80 -0.20 20.57
CA VAL A 134 -3.60 -1.44 19.81
C VAL A 134 -2.99 -2.56 20.67
N PHE A 135 -2.21 -2.23 21.70
CA PHE A 135 -1.64 -3.23 22.61
C PHE A 135 -2.73 -3.82 23.50
N GLY A 136 -3.57 -2.96 24.07
CA GLY A 136 -4.77 -3.34 24.81
C GLY A 136 -5.68 -4.26 23.99
N LEU A 137 -5.95 -3.89 22.74
CA LEU A 137 -6.70 -4.75 21.80
C LEU A 137 -6.01 -6.10 21.59
N ASN A 138 -4.71 -6.11 21.36
CA ASN A 138 -3.97 -7.36 21.11
C ASN A 138 -4.04 -8.32 22.30
N VAL A 139 -3.91 -7.81 23.52
CA VAL A 139 -4.10 -8.60 24.74
C VAL A 139 -5.54 -9.09 24.85
N ALA A 140 -6.52 -8.20 24.65
CA ALA A 140 -7.94 -8.54 24.77
C ALA A 140 -8.39 -9.60 23.75
N SER A 141 -7.79 -9.59 22.56
CA SER A 141 -8.10 -10.49 21.45
C SER A 141 -7.32 -11.81 21.47
N GLY A 142 -6.34 -11.96 22.37
CA GLY A 142 -5.47 -13.13 22.42
C GLY A 142 -4.53 -13.20 21.21
N ASP A 143 -3.79 -12.13 20.94
CA ASP A 143 -2.85 -11.97 19.82
C ASP A 143 -3.51 -11.95 18.42
N HIS A 144 -4.72 -11.39 18.34
CA HIS A 144 -5.50 -11.29 17.09
C HIS A 144 -5.91 -9.84 16.74
N ALA A 145 -5.11 -8.84 17.14
CA ALA A 145 -5.46 -7.43 16.93
C ALA A 145 -5.78 -7.10 15.46
N LEU A 146 -4.98 -7.64 14.52
CA LEU A 146 -5.14 -7.37 13.10
C LEU A 146 -6.47 -7.89 12.58
N LYS A 147 -6.84 -9.11 12.95
CA LYS A 147 -8.13 -9.72 12.59
C LYS A 147 -9.31 -8.86 13.03
N PHE A 148 -9.31 -8.39 14.27
CA PHE A 148 -10.41 -7.59 14.81
C PHE A 148 -10.49 -6.18 14.20
N VAL A 149 -9.36 -5.48 14.05
CA VAL A 149 -9.34 -4.17 13.36
C VAL A 149 -9.79 -4.31 11.91
N PHE A 150 -9.27 -5.31 11.20
CA PHE A 150 -9.57 -5.52 9.78
C PHE A 150 -11.06 -5.82 9.56
N TYR A 151 -11.64 -6.73 10.34
CA TYR A 151 -13.05 -7.08 10.22
C TYR A 151 -13.98 -5.93 10.64
N GLU A 152 -13.64 -5.20 11.72
CA GLU A 152 -14.38 -4.03 12.19
C GLU A 152 -14.48 -2.95 11.11
N LEU A 153 -13.33 -2.59 10.50
CA LEU A 153 -13.29 -1.51 9.53
C LEU A 153 -13.99 -1.88 8.22
N LEU A 154 -13.80 -3.10 7.70
CA LEU A 154 -14.49 -3.55 6.49
C LEU A 154 -16.01 -3.61 6.68
N THR A 155 -16.47 -3.97 7.88
CA THR A 155 -17.89 -3.97 8.24
C THR A 155 -18.43 -2.54 8.33
N ARG A 156 -17.72 -1.66 9.04
CA ARG A 156 -18.08 -0.25 9.24
C ARG A 156 -18.21 0.53 7.93
N TYR A 157 -17.33 0.27 6.98
CA TYR A 157 -17.34 0.90 5.66
C TYR A 157 -18.22 0.16 4.64
N ASP A 158 -18.97 -0.86 5.08
CA ASP A 158 -19.84 -1.71 4.24
C ASP A 158 -19.11 -2.36 3.06
N LEU A 159 -17.79 -2.52 3.13
CA LEU A 159 -16.96 -3.02 2.04
C LEU A 159 -17.19 -4.51 1.79
N ILE A 160 -17.52 -5.25 2.85
CA ILE A 160 -17.86 -6.67 2.76
C ILE A 160 -19.07 -6.86 1.84
N ASN A 161 -20.16 -6.12 2.09
CA ASN A 161 -21.38 -6.26 1.30
C ASN A 161 -21.22 -5.63 -0.08
N ARG A 162 -20.65 -4.41 -0.16
CA ARG A 162 -20.45 -3.69 -1.42
C ARG A 162 -19.66 -4.50 -2.44
N PHE A 163 -18.59 -5.15 -2.01
CA PHE A 163 -17.77 -5.99 -2.88
C PHE A 163 -18.16 -7.47 -2.86
N LYS A 164 -19.25 -7.82 -2.16
CA LYS A 164 -19.76 -9.20 -2.05
C LYS A 164 -18.68 -10.17 -1.59
N VAL A 165 -17.86 -9.75 -0.63
CA VAL A 165 -16.76 -10.54 -0.09
C VAL A 165 -17.32 -11.70 0.73
N PRO A 166 -16.98 -12.95 0.37
CA PRO A 166 -17.30 -14.11 1.20
C PRO A 166 -16.75 -13.97 2.62
N ILE A 167 -17.61 -14.00 3.65
CA ILE A 167 -17.17 -13.95 5.06
C ILE A 167 -16.17 -15.07 5.38
N SER A 168 -16.43 -16.28 4.91
CA SER A 168 -15.52 -17.42 5.13
C SER A 168 -14.16 -17.23 4.48
N ALA A 169 -14.09 -16.65 3.27
CA ALA A 169 -12.83 -16.34 2.63
C ALA A 169 -12.09 -15.20 3.35
N LEU A 170 -12.84 -14.21 3.85
CA LEU A 170 -12.28 -13.09 4.61
C LEU A 170 -11.61 -13.56 5.90
N ILE A 171 -12.27 -14.43 6.67
CA ILE A 171 -11.71 -15.01 7.90
C ILE A 171 -10.47 -15.84 7.58
N SER A 172 -10.55 -16.76 6.62
CA SER A 172 -9.38 -17.58 6.22
C SER A 172 -8.21 -16.73 5.72
N PHE A 173 -8.50 -15.64 5.00
CA PHE A 173 -7.49 -14.71 4.54
C PHE A 173 -6.77 -14.04 5.70
N VAL A 174 -7.52 -13.47 6.66
CA VAL A 174 -6.90 -12.73 7.77
C VAL A 174 -6.18 -13.65 8.76
N ASP A 175 -6.68 -14.88 8.96
CA ASP A 175 -5.95 -15.93 9.70
C ASP A 175 -4.58 -16.22 9.06
N SER A 176 -4.56 -16.42 7.75
CA SER A 176 -3.33 -16.66 7.01
C SER A 176 -2.38 -15.46 7.04
N LEU A 177 -2.94 -14.25 7.04
CA LEU A 177 -2.19 -13.00 7.10
C LEU A 177 -1.48 -12.84 8.45
N GLU A 178 -2.17 -13.09 9.56
CA GLU A 178 -1.59 -13.04 10.91
C GLU A 178 -0.48 -14.09 11.09
N VAL A 179 -0.67 -15.30 10.57
CA VAL A 179 0.39 -16.33 10.52
C VAL A 179 1.60 -15.82 9.73
N GLY A 180 1.36 -15.14 8.61
CA GLY A 180 2.40 -14.54 7.79
C GLY A 180 3.24 -13.51 8.54
N TYR A 181 2.59 -12.58 9.25
CA TYR A 181 3.26 -11.58 10.08
C TYR A 181 4.03 -12.20 11.26
N SER A 182 3.50 -13.28 11.85
CA SER A 182 4.11 -13.96 13.00
C SER A 182 5.26 -14.90 12.64
N LYS A 183 5.43 -15.24 11.35
CA LYS A 183 6.40 -16.23 10.85
C LYS A 183 7.82 -16.05 11.39
N HIS A 184 8.29 -14.81 11.47
CA HIS A 184 9.67 -14.50 11.85
C HIS A 184 9.81 -14.00 13.29
N LYS A 185 8.71 -13.92 14.05
CA LYS A 185 8.69 -13.35 15.41
C LYS A 185 9.39 -11.98 15.48
N ASN A 186 9.17 -11.14 14.47
CA ASN A 186 9.75 -9.82 14.41
C ASN A 186 9.27 -8.99 15.61
N PRO A 187 10.17 -8.32 16.35
CA PRO A 187 9.77 -7.54 17.52
C PRO A 187 8.88 -6.34 17.17
N TYR A 188 9.01 -5.80 15.95
CA TYR A 188 8.24 -4.64 15.49
C TYR A 188 7.35 -4.93 14.27
N HIS A 189 7.91 -5.46 13.18
CA HIS A 189 7.15 -5.75 11.94
C HIS A 189 6.31 -7.03 12.07
N ASN A 190 5.26 -6.97 12.89
CA ASN A 190 4.36 -8.06 13.25
C ASN A 190 2.88 -7.66 13.05
N LEU A 191 1.95 -8.55 13.43
CA LEU A 191 0.52 -8.36 13.20
C LEU A 191 -0.03 -7.14 13.96
N MET A 192 0.52 -6.86 15.14
CA MET A 192 0.08 -5.75 15.98
C MET A 192 0.45 -4.41 15.32
N HIS A 193 1.67 -4.30 14.78
CA HIS A 193 2.05 -3.12 13.99
C HIS A 193 1.20 -2.97 12.72
N ALA A 194 0.84 -4.08 12.04
CA ALA A 194 -0.07 -4.02 10.91
C ALA A 194 -1.47 -3.52 11.31
N ALA A 195 -1.97 -3.94 12.48
CA ALA A 195 -3.25 -3.48 13.03
C ALA A 195 -3.21 -1.97 13.36
N ASP A 196 -2.13 -1.52 13.99
CA ASP A 196 -1.87 -0.13 14.36
C ASP A 196 -1.87 0.80 13.14
N VAL A 197 -1.09 0.44 12.11
CA VAL A 197 -1.05 1.18 10.84
C VAL A 197 -2.43 1.20 10.17
N THR A 198 -3.15 0.08 10.15
CA THR A 198 -4.49 -0.01 9.55
C THR A 198 -5.48 0.92 10.25
N GLN A 199 -5.50 0.92 11.59
CA GLN A 199 -6.36 1.81 12.37
C GLN A 199 -5.93 3.28 12.24
N THR A 200 -4.64 3.56 12.16
CA THR A 200 -4.12 4.92 11.94
C THR A 200 -4.59 5.47 10.59
N ILE A 201 -4.54 4.68 9.52
CA ILE A 201 -5.07 5.08 8.21
C ILE A 201 -6.58 5.35 8.30
N HIS A 202 -7.33 4.50 8.98
CA HIS A 202 -8.75 4.74 9.25
C HIS A 202 -8.98 6.08 9.96
N TYR A 203 -8.23 6.38 11.03
CA TYR A 203 -8.33 7.65 11.74
C TYR A 203 -8.04 8.84 10.81
N LEU A 204 -6.96 8.77 10.03
CA LEU A 204 -6.57 9.85 9.12
C LEU A 204 -7.65 10.09 8.06
N LEU A 205 -8.19 9.02 7.47
CA LEU A 205 -9.28 9.12 6.50
C LEU A 205 -10.51 9.79 7.14
N LEU A 206 -10.87 9.40 8.36
CA LEU A 206 -12.00 9.98 9.10
C LEU A 206 -11.79 11.47 9.41
N LYS A 207 -10.61 11.86 9.89
CA LYS A 207 -10.32 13.24 10.29
C LYS A 207 -10.12 14.20 9.13
N THR A 208 -9.58 13.73 8.02
CA THR A 208 -9.38 14.56 6.82
C THR A 208 -10.65 14.67 5.96
N GLY A 209 -11.70 13.90 6.27
CA GLY A 209 -12.95 13.90 5.50
C GLY A 209 -12.86 13.19 4.15
N ILE A 210 -11.71 12.57 3.81
CA ILE A 210 -11.49 11.87 2.54
C ILE A 210 -12.43 10.66 2.40
N VAL A 211 -12.87 10.06 3.51
CA VAL A 211 -13.84 8.94 3.52
C VAL A 211 -15.10 9.26 2.71
N VAL A 212 -15.62 10.49 2.84
CA VAL A 212 -16.86 10.90 2.17
C VAL A 212 -16.72 10.82 0.65
N SER A 213 -15.54 11.16 0.13
CA SER A 213 -15.26 11.14 -1.32
C SER A 213 -14.99 9.74 -1.87
N LEU A 214 -14.51 8.80 -1.05
CA LEU A 214 -14.12 7.45 -1.49
C LEU A 214 -15.24 6.41 -1.37
N VAL A 215 -16.12 6.55 -0.39
CA VAL A 215 -17.16 5.53 -0.08
C VAL A 215 -18.53 5.94 -0.62
N LEU A 216 -18.81 7.22 -0.89
CA LEU A 216 -20.10 7.67 -1.44
C LEU A 216 -20.04 8.06 -2.93
N GLY A 217 -18.87 7.90 -3.57
CA GLY A 217 -18.68 8.03 -5.01
C GLY A 217 -18.92 6.74 -5.80
#